data_AF-A0A7W9KE77-F1
#
_entry.id   AF-A0A7W9KE77-F1
#
_cell.length_a   1.000
_cell.length_b   1.000
_cell.length_c   1.000
_cell.angle_alpha   90.00
_cell.angle_beta   90.00
_cell.angle_gamma   90.00
#
_symmetry.space_group_name_H-M   'P 1'
#
loop_
_entity.id
_entity.type
_entity.pdbx_description
1 polymer ?
#
loop_
_entity_poly.entity_id
_entity_poly.type
_entity_poly.pdbx_seq_one_letter_code
_entity_poly.pdbx_strand_id
1 'polypeptide(L)'
;MAKPAWQHDTNCPGRMTTDVAAVADPHTGVAVYETHDYPGWIVVGGTSASSPYLAGVIALAGHPERFGDASRLYAGGLRDVVGGSNARATGCGGDYQCTAVRGYDGPTGNGTPDGLTAF
;
A
#
# COMPACT_ATOMS: atom_id res chain seq x y z
N MET A 1 18.90 -0.99 -3.29
CA MET A 1 18.83 -1.33 -1.86
C MET A 1 18.77 -2.84 -1.73
N ALA A 2 19.54 -3.44 -0.80
CA ALA A 2 19.48 -4.88 -0.55
C ALA A 2 18.09 -5.28 -0.02
N LYS A 3 17.67 -6.51 -0.30
CA LYS A 3 16.42 -7.04 0.25
C LYS A 3 16.52 -7.14 1.78
N PRO A 4 15.59 -6.51 2.53
CA PRO A 4 15.60 -6.58 3.98
C PRO A 4 15.20 -7.99 4.46
N ALA A 5 15.63 -8.35 5.67
CA ALA A 5 15.50 -9.72 6.18
C ALA A 5 14.04 -10.19 6.38
N TRP A 6 13.09 -9.26 6.54
CA TRP A 6 11.66 -9.55 6.68
C TRP A 6 10.92 -9.71 5.34
N GLN A 7 11.60 -9.42 4.23
CA GLN A 7 11.03 -9.50 2.90
C GLN A 7 11.54 -10.76 2.19
N HIS A 8 10.63 -11.65 1.81
CA HIS A 8 10.97 -13.00 1.32
C HIS A 8 10.49 -13.30 -0.11
N ASP A 9 9.91 -12.33 -0.80
CA ASP A 9 9.46 -12.53 -2.19
C ASP A 9 10.63 -12.92 -3.11
N THR A 10 10.35 -13.76 -4.11
CA THR A 10 11.36 -14.31 -5.03
C THR A 10 11.57 -13.38 -6.24
N ASN A 11 12.49 -13.67 -7.17
CA ASN A 11 12.63 -12.96 -8.47
C ASN A 11 13.03 -11.46 -8.44
N CYS A 12 12.88 -10.74 -7.33
CA CYS A 12 13.49 -9.42 -7.11
C CYS A 12 14.61 -9.54 -6.07
N PRO A 13 15.90 -9.32 -6.40
CA PRO A 13 16.99 -9.39 -5.42
C PRO A 13 17.07 -8.16 -4.50
N GLY A 14 16.33 -7.09 -4.81
CA GLY A 14 16.28 -5.85 -4.04
C GLY A 14 15.03 -5.71 -3.18
N ARG A 15 14.95 -4.63 -2.41
CA ARG A 15 13.72 -4.21 -1.70
C ARG A 15 12.62 -3.89 -2.73
N MET A 16 11.49 -4.59 -2.69
CA MET A 16 10.29 -4.17 -3.44
C MET A 16 9.60 -3.03 -2.71
N THR A 17 9.03 -2.06 -3.42
CA THR A 17 8.67 -0.76 -2.86
C THR A 17 7.39 -0.70 -2.03
N THR A 18 6.38 -1.51 -2.37
CA THR A 18 5.08 -1.48 -1.70
C THR A 18 5.07 -2.43 -0.52
N ASP A 19 4.80 -1.95 0.69
CA ASP A 19 4.67 -2.82 1.88
C ASP A 19 3.20 -3.08 2.26
N VAL A 20 2.35 -2.06 2.05
CA VAL A 20 0.93 -2.03 2.37
C VAL A 20 0.25 -1.05 1.41
N ALA A 21 -1.03 -1.29 1.11
CA ALA A 21 -1.85 -0.45 0.24
C ALA A 21 -3.10 0.06 0.95
N ALA A 22 -3.73 1.07 0.34
CA ALA A 22 -5.07 1.53 0.67
C ALA A 22 -5.71 2.11 -0.62
N VAL A 23 -6.92 2.67 -0.50
CA VAL A 23 -7.63 3.25 -1.65
C VAL A 23 -6.77 4.31 -2.35
N ALA A 24 -6.67 4.20 -3.68
CA ALA A 24 -5.85 5.06 -4.54
C ALA A 24 -6.51 5.36 -5.90
N ASP A 25 -7.66 4.76 -6.23
CA ASP A 25 -8.33 5.04 -7.49
C ASP A 25 -9.16 6.34 -7.34
N PRO A 26 -8.95 7.38 -8.17
CA PRO A 26 -9.75 8.60 -8.11
C PRO A 26 -11.25 8.38 -8.36
N HIS A 27 -11.66 7.29 -9.03
CA HIS A 27 -13.09 6.96 -9.21
C HIS A 27 -13.75 6.43 -7.93
N THR A 28 -12.96 5.94 -6.97
CA THR A 28 -13.40 5.52 -5.64
C THR A 28 -12.68 6.31 -4.55
N GLY A 29 -12.24 7.53 -4.90
CA GLY A 29 -11.32 8.33 -4.10
C GLY A 29 -11.93 8.92 -2.84
N VAL A 30 -11.09 9.65 -2.10
CA VAL A 30 -11.49 10.35 -0.87
C VAL A 30 -12.01 11.75 -1.19
N ALA A 31 -13.04 12.18 -0.47
CA ALA A 31 -13.52 13.56 -0.55
C ALA A 31 -12.60 14.49 0.27
N VAL A 32 -12.08 15.54 -0.37
CA VAL A 32 -11.23 16.56 0.25
C VAL A 32 -11.84 17.93 -0.01
N TYR A 33 -11.82 18.77 1.02
CA TYR A 33 -12.21 20.17 0.87
C TYR A 33 -10.96 20.99 0.53
N GLU A 34 -11.01 21.67 -0.60
CA GLU A 34 -9.92 22.46 -1.17
C GLU A 34 -10.32 23.95 -1.13
N THR A 35 -9.37 24.86 -0.90
CA THR A 35 -9.63 26.31 -0.83
C THR A 35 -8.76 27.19 -1.73
N HIS A 36 -7.73 26.64 -2.36
CA HIS A 36 -6.72 27.36 -3.14
C HIS A 36 -6.99 27.33 -4.65
N ASP A 37 -6.99 26.17 -5.28
CA ASP A 37 -7.04 26.02 -6.74
C ASP A 37 -8.44 25.61 -7.27
N TYR A 38 -9.18 24.82 -6.48
CA TYR A 38 -10.48 24.26 -6.85
C TYR A 38 -11.43 24.34 -5.64
N PRO A 39 -11.89 25.54 -5.26
CA PRO A 39 -12.61 25.75 -4.01
C PRO A 39 -13.88 24.89 -3.93
N GLY A 40 -13.98 24.11 -2.85
CA GLY A 40 -15.12 23.23 -2.58
C GLY A 40 -14.72 21.77 -2.30
N TRP A 41 -15.72 20.89 -2.32
CA TRP A 41 -15.50 19.44 -2.18
C TRP A 41 -15.08 18.84 -3.52
N ILE A 42 -13.93 18.18 -3.52
CA ILE A 42 -13.40 17.43 -4.66
C ILE A 42 -13.14 15.98 -4.26
N VAL A 43 -13.12 15.07 -5.24
CA VAL A 43 -12.69 13.68 -5.03
C VAL A 43 -11.27 13.54 -5.54
N VAL A 44 -10.37 13.02 -4.69
CA VAL A 44 -8.97 12.78 -5.04
C VAL A 44 -8.59 11.32 -4.82
N GLY A 45 -7.62 10.85 -5.58
CA GLY A 45 -7.05 9.52 -5.44
C GLY A 45 -5.52 9.56 -5.44
N GLY A 46 -4.92 8.52 -5.99
CA GLY A 46 -3.50 8.26 -5.99
C GLY A 46 -2.99 7.70 -4.65
N THR A 47 -1.78 7.14 -4.70
CA THR A 47 -1.05 6.70 -3.49
C THR A 47 -0.74 7.87 -2.55
N SER A 48 -0.79 9.11 -3.06
CA SER A 48 -0.75 10.34 -2.26
C SER A 48 -1.91 10.46 -1.28
N ALA A 49 -3.10 9.93 -1.61
CA ALA A 49 -4.22 9.84 -0.68
C ALA A 49 -4.07 8.65 0.28
N SER A 50 -3.55 7.52 -0.21
CA SER A 50 -3.31 6.31 0.59
C SER A 50 -2.29 6.53 1.71
N SER A 51 -1.22 7.26 1.44
CA SER A 51 -0.10 7.49 2.38
C SER A 51 -0.54 8.15 3.70
N PRO A 52 -1.20 9.32 3.71
CA PRO A 52 -1.67 9.94 4.95
C PRO A 52 -2.79 9.14 5.62
N TYR A 53 -3.62 8.41 4.86
CA TYR A 53 -4.60 7.49 5.45
C TYR A 53 -3.91 6.41 6.31
N LEU A 54 -2.89 5.74 5.76
CA LEU A 54 -2.13 4.73 6.49
C LEU A 54 -1.36 5.31 7.68
N ALA A 55 -0.80 6.52 7.55
CA ALA A 55 -0.18 7.22 8.68
C ALA A 55 -1.19 7.46 9.82
N GLY A 56 -2.43 7.83 9.49
CA GLY A 56 -3.52 7.97 10.45
C GLY A 56 -3.89 6.64 11.12
N VAL A 57 -3.93 5.53 10.37
CA VAL A 57 -4.19 4.19 10.90
C VAL A 57 -3.09 3.76 11.88
N ILE A 58 -1.81 3.96 11.53
CA ILE A 58 -0.66 3.68 12.40
C ILE A 58 -0.74 4.52 13.68
N ALA A 59 -1.06 5.81 13.58
CA ALA A 59 -1.22 6.66 14.75
C ALA A 59 -2.40 6.22 15.64
N LEU A 60 -3.51 5.81 15.02
CA LEU A 60 -4.72 5.36 15.72
C LEU A 60 -4.52 4.04 16.48
N ALA A 61 -3.65 3.15 15.98
CA ALA A 61 -3.27 1.93 16.70
C ALA A 61 -2.49 2.20 18.00
N GLY A 62 -2.02 3.44 18.21
CA GLY A 62 -1.50 3.91 19.50
C GLY A 62 -0.02 3.63 19.76
N HIS A 63 0.69 3.04 18.80
CA HIS A 63 2.11 2.71 18.94
C HIS A 63 2.94 3.03 17.67
N PRO A 64 2.86 4.26 17.13
CA PRO A 64 3.57 4.63 15.90
C PRO A 64 5.10 4.46 15.99
N GLU A 65 5.68 4.54 17.20
CA GLU A 65 7.11 4.30 17.45
C GLU A 65 7.57 2.89 17.08
N ARG A 66 6.63 1.94 16.99
CA ARG A 66 6.89 0.56 16.60
C ARG A 66 7.11 0.38 15.10
N PHE A 67 6.85 1.41 14.29
CA PHE A 67 7.01 1.45 12.84
C PHE A 67 8.25 2.27 12.44
N GLY A 68 9.39 2.00 13.09
CA GLY A 68 10.69 2.55 12.67
C GLY A 68 11.14 2.05 11.29
N ASP A 69 10.58 0.92 10.86
CA ASP A 69 10.68 0.35 9.51
C ASP A 69 9.37 -0.39 9.16
N ALA A 70 9.34 -1.01 7.97
CA ALA A 70 8.17 -1.71 7.47
C ALA A 70 8.01 -3.15 7.99
N SER A 71 8.94 -3.68 8.81
CA SER A 71 8.98 -5.11 9.17
C SER A 71 7.68 -5.63 9.78
N ARG A 72 6.97 -4.80 10.56
CA ARG A 72 5.70 -5.17 11.18
C ARG A 72 4.58 -5.47 10.20
N LEU A 73 4.59 -4.82 9.03
CA LEU A 73 3.59 -5.03 7.99
C LEU A 73 3.71 -6.43 7.33
N TYR A 74 4.81 -7.14 7.59
CA TYR A 74 5.06 -8.50 7.11
C TYR A 74 4.67 -9.59 8.13
N ALA A 75 4.16 -9.21 9.32
CA ALA A 75 3.71 -10.15 10.35
C ALA A 75 2.28 -10.68 10.11
N GLY A 76 1.56 -10.14 9.13
CA GLY A 76 0.16 -10.50 8.81
C GLY A 76 -0.88 -9.56 9.46
N GLY A 77 -2.15 -9.95 9.39
CA GLY A 77 -3.27 -9.13 9.91
C GLY A 77 -3.80 -8.06 8.94
N LEU A 78 -3.34 -8.09 7.69
CA LEU A 78 -3.83 -7.26 6.60
C LEU A 78 -4.78 -8.08 5.70
N ARG A 79 -5.67 -7.38 5.00
CA ARG A 79 -6.54 -7.95 3.97
C ARG A 79 -5.79 -8.04 2.66
N ASP A 80 -5.42 -9.27 2.30
CA ASP A 80 -4.77 -9.64 1.04
C ASP A 80 -5.64 -9.22 -0.16
N VAL A 81 -5.05 -8.50 -1.12
CA VAL A 81 -5.72 -8.03 -2.32
C VAL A 81 -5.27 -8.92 -3.47
N VAL A 82 -6.20 -9.68 -4.04
CA VAL A 82 -5.91 -10.59 -5.14
C VAL A 82 -6.62 -10.11 -6.40
N GLY A 83 -5.88 -10.07 -7.52
CA GLY A 83 -6.40 -9.70 -8.82
C GLY A 83 -6.17 -8.22 -9.19
N GLY A 84 -6.00 -7.99 -10.49
CA GLY A 84 -5.60 -6.70 -11.03
C GLY A 84 -4.09 -6.61 -11.28
N SER A 85 -3.68 -5.53 -11.96
CA SER A 85 -2.28 -5.29 -12.29
C SER A 85 -1.97 -3.80 -12.35
N ASN A 86 -0.79 -3.40 -11.88
CA ASN A 86 -0.26 -2.04 -12.07
C ASN A 86 0.67 -1.94 -13.29
N ALA A 87 0.82 -3.03 -14.07
CA ALA A 87 1.56 -2.99 -15.32
C ALA A 87 0.88 -2.06 -16.31
N ARG A 88 1.68 -1.21 -16.97
CA ARG A 88 1.22 -0.33 -18.06
C ARG A 88 1.77 -0.83 -19.39
N ALA A 89 2.72 -0.11 -19.97
CA ALA A 89 3.29 -0.41 -21.28
C ALA A 89 4.28 -1.58 -21.26
N THR A 90 4.94 -1.82 -20.12
CA THR A 90 5.88 -2.94 -19.93
C THR A 90 5.30 -3.83 -18.84
N GLY A 91 4.91 -5.05 -19.21
CA GLY A 91 4.46 -6.06 -18.25
C GLY A 91 5.64 -6.77 -17.60
N CYS A 92 5.44 -7.33 -16.40
CA CYS A 92 6.37 -8.25 -15.76
C CYS A 92 5.97 -9.72 -16.00
N GLY A 93 5.44 -10.03 -17.20
CA GLY A 93 5.10 -11.41 -17.58
C GLY A 93 4.02 -12.08 -16.71
N GLY A 94 3.22 -11.29 -15.98
CA GLY A 94 2.25 -11.81 -15.01
C GLY A 94 2.85 -12.17 -13.65
N ASP A 95 4.13 -11.87 -13.40
CA ASP A 95 4.77 -12.10 -12.10
C ASP A 95 4.19 -11.18 -11.01
N TYR A 96 4.41 -11.55 -9.75
CA TYR A 96 3.85 -10.87 -8.58
C TYR A 96 4.29 -9.40 -8.49
N GLN A 97 5.39 -9.00 -9.16
CA GLN A 97 5.86 -7.60 -9.09
C GLN A 97 4.86 -6.60 -9.68
N CYS A 98 3.98 -7.01 -10.59
CA CYS A 98 2.95 -6.14 -11.16
C CYS A 98 1.56 -6.76 -11.17
N THR A 99 1.41 -8.01 -10.73
CA THR A 99 0.12 -8.72 -10.71
C THR A 99 -0.23 -9.02 -9.28
N ALA A 100 -1.43 -8.60 -8.86
CA ALA A 100 -1.88 -8.86 -7.50
C ALA A 100 -2.24 -10.34 -7.36
N VAL A 101 -1.59 -11.03 -6.43
CA VAL A 101 -1.67 -12.49 -6.24
C VAL A 101 -1.85 -12.78 -4.76
N ARG A 102 -2.08 -14.04 -4.41
CA ARG A 102 -2.18 -14.42 -2.99
C ARG A 102 -0.84 -14.18 -2.28
N GLY A 103 -0.85 -13.44 -1.18
CA GLY A 103 0.33 -13.11 -0.39
C GLY A 103 0.98 -11.80 -0.84
N TYR A 104 2.30 -11.68 -0.70
CA TYR A 104 3.00 -10.44 -1.07
C TYR A 104 2.98 -10.23 -2.59
N ASP A 105 2.54 -9.04 -3.02
CA ASP A 105 2.65 -8.60 -4.40
C ASP A 105 3.15 -7.16 -4.54
N GLY A 106 3.71 -6.82 -5.71
CA GLY A 106 4.21 -5.48 -5.97
C GLY A 106 3.13 -4.40 -6.04
N PRO A 107 1.94 -4.66 -6.61
CA PRO A 107 0.85 -3.68 -6.63
C PRO A 107 0.33 -3.27 -5.24
N THR A 108 0.23 -4.19 -4.29
CA THR A 108 -0.48 -3.98 -3.02
C THR A 108 0.31 -4.36 -1.76
N GLY A 109 1.53 -4.89 -1.91
CA GLY A 109 2.38 -5.28 -0.79
C GLY A 109 1.80 -6.49 -0.06
N ASN A 110 1.67 -6.40 1.26
CA ASN A 110 0.99 -7.40 2.08
C ASN A 110 -0.54 -7.19 2.17
N GLY A 111 -1.10 -6.23 1.42
CA GLY A 111 -2.54 -5.96 1.36
C GLY A 111 -2.95 -4.64 2.02
N THR A 112 -4.17 -4.60 2.55
CA THR A 112 -4.83 -3.38 3.07
C THR A 112 -5.20 -3.50 4.55
N PRO A 113 -5.43 -2.39 5.27
CA PRO A 113 -5.90 -2.46 6.66
C PRO A 113 -7.20 -3.26 6.82
N ASP A 114 -7.23 -4.19 7.79
CA ASP A 114 -8.42 -4.94 8.21
C ASP A 114 -8.64 -4.71 9.72
N GLY A 115 -8.99 -3.47 10.06
CA GLY A 115 -8.91 -2.97 11.43
C GLY A 115 -7.48 -2.55 11.82
N LEU A 116 -7.21 -2.54 13.13
CA LEU A 116 -5.95 -2.01 13.69
C LEU A 116 -4.93 -3.09 14.06
N THR A 117 -5.27 -4.38 13.96
CA THR A 117 -4.44 -5.48 14.50
C THR A 117 -3.04 -5.56 13.88
N ALA A 118 -2.89 -5.16 12.61
CA ALA A 118 -1.59 -5.13 11.92
C ALA A 118 -0.75 -3.87 12.22
N PHE A 119 -1.33 -2.89 12.93
CA PHE A 119 -0.77 -1.56 13.17
C PHE A 119 -0.48 -1.32 14.65
#